data_AF-A0A3B9D2X6-F1
#
_entry.id   AF-A0A3B9D2X6-F1
#
_cell.length_a   1.000
_cell.length_b   1.000
_cell.length_c   1.000
_cell.angle_alpha   90.00
_cell.angle_beta   90.00
_cell.angle_gamma   90.00
#
_symmetry.space_group_name_H-M   'P 1'
#
loop_
_entity.id
_entity.type
_entity.pdbx_description
1 polymer ?
#
loop_
_entity_poly.entity_id
_entity_poly.type
_entity_poly.pdbx_seq_one_letter_code
_entity_poly.pdbx_strand_id
1 'polypeptide(L)'
;RYGDTDGLFEDHPRSIYPWRDWVVDAFNSNLPYRDFISWQVAGDLLPNATVEQRVATGFLRNNPTSNEGGIIDEDYRVKYLVDRVNTTATAMMGLTLECAQCHDHKYD
;
A
#
# COMPACT_ATOMS: atom_id res chain seq x y z
N ARG A 1 -1.28 1.68 8.23
CA ARG A 1 -1.43 1.63 6.76
C ARG A 1 -2.86 1.96 6.34
N TYR A 2 -3.90 1.36 6.91
CA TYR A 2 -5.25 1.91 6.74
C TYR A 2 -5.39 3.19 7.58
N GLY A 3 -6.18 4.12 7.07
CA GLY A 3 -6.59 5.35 7.72
C GLY A 3 -7.86 5.85 7.03
N ASP A 4 -8.80 6.35 7.82
CA ASP A 4 -10.05 6.97 7.36
C ASP A 4 -9.83 8.40 6.83
N THR A 5 -8.58 8.88 6.88
CA THR A 5 -8.14 10.17 6.37
C THR A 5 -6.89 10.01 5.50
N ASP A 6 -6.52 11.09 4.81
CA ASP A 6 -5.36 11.17 3.93
C ASP A 6 -4.02 11.00 4.66
N GLY A 7 -3.93 11.42 5.92
CA GLY A 7 -2.78 11.24 6.79
C GLY A 7 -1.65 12.26 6.60
N LEU A 8 -1.76 13.17 5.63
CA LEU A 8 -0.90 14.34 5.44
C LEU A 8 -1.75 15.62 5.38
N PHE A 9 -1.15 16.77 5.07
CA PHE A 9 -1.74 18.12 5.03
C PHE A 9 -3.26 18.19 4.75
N GLU A 10 -3.97 19.02 5.54
CA GLU A 10 -5.44 19.12 5.66
C GLU A 10 -6.17 17.86 6.15
N ASP A 11 -5.53 16.68 6.07
CA ASP A 11 -5.98 15.38 6.60
C ASP A 11 -7.46 15.09 6.30
N HIS A 12 -7.84 15.29 5.04
CA HIS A 12 -9.22 15.10 4.61
C HIS A 12 -9.67 13.65 4.80
N PRO A 13 -10.97 13.43 5.06
CA PRO A 13 -11.54 12.09 5.08
C PRO A 13 -11.40 11.42 3.71
N ARG A 14 -11.02 10.14 3.71
CA ARG A 14 -10.90 9.33 2.50
C ARG A 14 -11.71 8.05 2.61
N SER A 15 -12.22 7.58 1.47
CA SER A 15 -13.01 6.35 1.41
C SER A 15 -12.21 5.22 0.77
N ILE A 16 -11.69 4.33 1.61
CA ILE A 16 -10.99 3.11 1.19
C ILE A 16 -11.50 1.86 1.93
N TYR A 17 -12.71 1.97 2.49
CA TYR A 17 -13.39 0.89 3.20
C TYR A 17 -13.50 -0.42 2.41
N PRO A 18 -13.63 -0.46 1.05
CA PRO A 18 -13.70 -1.73 0.34
C PRO A 18 -12.46 -2.60 0.54
N TRP A 19 -11.27 -2.00 0.67
CA TRP A 19 -10.05 -2.74 0.97
C TRP A 19 -10.06 -3.28 2.40
N ARG A 20 -10.50 -2.47 3.38
CA ARG A 20 -10.58 -2.88 4.79
C ARG A 20 -11.55 -4.05 4.95
N ASP A 21 -12.74 -3.92 4.38
CA ASP A 21 -13.78 -4.94 4.45
C ASP A 21 -13.30 -6.22 3.73
N TRP A 22 -12.66 -6.07 2.57
CA TRP A 22 -12.01 -7.20 1.89
C TRP A 22 -11.00 -7.93 2.77
N VAL A 23 -10.15 -7.22 3.53
CA VAL A 23 -9.19 -7.87 4.44
C VAL A 23 -9.92 -8.72 5.48
N VAL A 24 -10.97 -8.17 6.10
CA VAL A 24 -11.78 -8.88 7.10
C VAL A 24 -12.43 -10.13 6.48
N ASP A 25 -13.03 -9.98 5.31
CA ASP A 25 -13.70 -11.08 4.60
C ASP A 25 -12.71 -12.16 4.13
N ALA A 26 -11.52 -11.78 3.66
CA ALA A 26 -10.46 -12.71 3.26
C ALA A 26 -9.99 -13.58 4.44
N PHE A 27 -9.83 -12.99 5.63
CA PHE A 27 -9.52 -13.76 6.84
C PHE A 27 -10.69 -14.66 7.26
N ASN A 28 -11.92 -14.13 7.26
CA ASN A 28 -13.11 -14.89 7.67
C ASN A 28 -13.42 -16.07 6.73
N SER A 29 -13.12 -15.93 5.44
CA SER A 29 -13.27 -17.00 4.44
C SER A 29 -12.09 -17.97 4.40
N ASN A 30 -11.07 -17.77 5.24
CA ASN A 30 -9.85 -18.56 5.29
C ASN A 30 -9.14 -18.62 3.91
N LEU A 31 -9.05 -17.47 3.24
CA LEU A 31 -8.32 -17.34 1.98
C LEU A 31 -6.88 -17.85 2.19
N PRO A 32 -6.35 -18.74 1.32
CA PRO A 32 -4.98 -19.22 1.45
C PRO A 32 -3.99 -18.06 1.54
N TYR A 33 -3.08 -18.12 2.51
CA TYR A 33 -2.16 -17.00 2.79
C TYR A 33 -1.33 -16.57 1.58
N ARG A 34 -0.95 -17.53 0.72
CA ARG A 34 -0.29 -17.25 -0.57
C ARG A 34 -1.13 -16.32 -1.44
N ASP A 35 -2.42 -16.59 -1.55
CA ASP A 35 -3.34 -15.85 -2.41
C ASP A 35 -3.66 -14.48 -1.76
N PHE A 36 -3.81 -14.44 -0.42
CA PHE A 36 -3.95 -13.20 0.36
C PHE A 36 -2.79 -12.21 0.13
N ILE A 37 -1.54 -12.69 0.13
CA ILE A 37 -0.38 -11.83 -0.19
C ILE A 37 -0.39 -11.46 -1.67
N SER A 38 -0.55 -12.46 -2.55
CA SER A 38 -0.43 -12.25 -4.00
C SER A 38 -1.44 -11.23 -4.52
N TRP A 39 -2.68 -11.27 -4.05
CA TRP A 39 -3.73 -10.34 -4.48
C TRP A 39 -3.50 -8.92 -3.96
N GLN A 40 -2.91 -8.76 -2.77
CA GLN A 40 -2.53 -7.45 -2.24
C GLN A 40 -1.40 -6.80 -3.03
N VAL A 41 -0.44 -7.58 -3.53
CA VAL A 41 0.71 -7.05 -4.27
C VAL A 41 0.40 -6.89 -5.76
N ALA A 42 -0.40 -7.77 -6.37
CA ALA A 42 -0.56 -7.85 -7.82
C ALA A 42 -1.92 -8.41 -8.28
N GLY A 43 -2.97 -8.30 -7.47
CA GLY A 43 -4.31 -8.82 -7.80
C GLY A 43 -4.93 -8.20 -9.05
N ASP A 44 -4.69 -6.92 -9.32
CA ASP A 44 -5.12 -6.21 -10.52
C ASP A 44 -4.39 -6.66 -11.81
N LEU A 45 -3.21 -7.27 -11.67
CA LEU A 45 -2.40 -7.81 -12.76
C LEU A 45 -2.75 -9.28 -13.11
N LEU A 46 -3.65 -9.92 -12.36
CA LEU A 46 -4.09 -11.28 -12.67
C LEU A 46 -4.89 -11.31 -13.99
N PRO A 47 -4.75 -12.36 -14.81
CA PRO A 47 -5.57 -12.52 -16.01
C PRO A 47 -7.06 -12.51 -15.66
N ASN A 48 -7.83 -11.62 -16.30
CA ASN A 48 -9.26 -11.43 -16.02
C ASN A 48 -9.56 -11.15 -14.53
N ALA A 49 -8.72 -10.34 -13.87
CA ALA A 49 -8.84 -10.01 -12.45
C ALA A 49 -10.27 -9.66 -12.04
N THR A 50 -10.76 -10.33 -11.01
CA THR A 50 -12.07 -10.04 -10.42
C THR A 50 -12.06 -8.69 -9.72
N VAL A 51 -13.26 -8.15 -9.42
CA VAL A 51 -13.37 -6.91 -8.62
C VAL A 51 -12.69 -7.10 -7.27
N GLU A 52 -12.87 -8.25 -6.64
CA GLU A 52 -12.25 -8.60 -5.36
C GLU A 52 -10.71 -8.55 -5.43
N GLN A 53 -10.11 -9.16 -6.46
CA GLN A 53 -8.67 -9.16 -6.65
C GLN A 53 -8.12 -7.75 -6.89
N ARG A 54 -8.86 -6.91 -7.63
CA ARG A 54 -8.51 -5.49 -7.83
C ARG A 54 -8.62 -4.69 -6.53
N VAL A 55 -9.66 -4.93 -5.74
CA VAL A 55 -9.85 -4.29 -4.42
C VAL A 55 -8.72 -4.68 -3.47
N ALA A 56 -8.30 -5.95 -3.47
CA ALA A 56 -7.17 -6.43 -2.67
C ALA A 56 -5.88 -5.64 -2.96
N THR A 57 -5.61 -5.33 -4.23
CA THR A 57 -4.46 -4.50 -4.63
C THR A 57 -4.56 -3.05 -4.15
N GLY A 58 -5.68 -2.64 -3.55
CA GLY A 58 -5.78 -1.45 -2.70
C GLY A 58 -4.71 -1.40 -1.60
N PHE A 59 -4.03 -2.51 -1.32
CA PHE A 59 -2.77 -2.48 -0.59
C PHE A 59 -1.75 -1.51 -1.26
N LEU A 60 -1.54 -1.43 -2.56
CA LEU A 60 -0.58 -0.42 -3.05
C LEU A 60 -1.09 1.04 -2.97
N ARG A 61 -2.35 1.26 -2.53
CA ARG A 61 -3.02 2.57 -2.47
C ARG A 61 -3.23 3.18 -1.07
N ASN A 62 -3.15 2.41 0.02
CA ASN A 62 -3.39 3.00 1.35
C ASN A 62 -2.22 3.84 1.90
N ASN A 63 -1.16 4.12 1.14
CA ASN A 63 -0.15 5.09 1.58
C ASN A 63 -0.82 6.42 1.99
N PRO A 64 -0.26 7.19 2.95
CA PRO A 64 -0.71 8.55 3.21
C PRO A 64 -0.60 9.40 1.94
N THR A 65 -1.54 10.30 1.72
CA THR A 65 -1.62 11.20 0.56
C THR A 65 -1.81 12.63 1.04
N SER A 66 -1.44 13.60 0.20
CA SER A 66 -1.65 15.03 0.47
C SER A 66 -2.52 15.63 -0.62
N ASN A 67 -3.39 16.56 -0.21
CA ASN A 67 -4.21 17.39 -1.08
C ASN A 67 -3.75 18.86 -1.05
N GLU A 68 -2.52 19.11 -0.58
CA GLU A 68 -1.92 20.44 -0.51
C GLU A 68 -1.79 21.09 -1.90
N GLY A 69 -2.37 22.28 -2.08
CA GLY A 69 -2.32 22.99 -3.36
C GLY A 69 -0.92 23.48 -3.78
N GLY A 70 0.04 23.53 -2.86
CA GLY A 70 1.44 23.94 -3.10
C GLY A 70 2.42 22.78 -3.22
N ILE A 71 1.92 21.56 -3.40
CA ILE A 71 2.73 20.35 -3.45
C ILE A 71 3.75 20.37 -4.61
N ILE A 72 4.95 19.88 -4.33
CA ILE A 72 5.91 19.52 -5.39
C ILE A 72 5.63 18.07 -5.77
N ASP A 73 5.01 17.88 -6.94
CA ASP A 73 4.58 16.55 -7.41
C ASP A 73 5.67 15.48 -7.31
N GLU A 74 6.90 15.84 -7.71
CA GLU A 74 8.02 14.90 -7.72
C GLU A 74 8.47 14.50 -6.31
N ASP A 75 8.49 15.43 -5.35
CA ASP A 75 8.85 15.14 -3.96
C ASP A 75 7.87 14.13 -3.33
N TYR A 76 6.57 14.35 -3.54
CA TYR A 76 5.56 13.43 -3.02
C TYR A 76 5.47 12.13 -3.81
N ARG A 77 5.74 12.12 -5.12
CA ARG A 77 5.89 10.89 -5.89
C ARG A 77 6.96 10.00 -5.27
N VAL A 78 8.13 10.56 -4.94
CA VAL A 78 9.22 9.84 -4.28
C VAL A 78 8.80 9.38 -2.88
N LYS A 79 8.20 10.24 -2.05
CA LYS A 79 7.70 9.85 -0.71
C LYS A 79 6.72 8.69 -0.76
N TYR A 80 5.76 8.71 -1.70
CA TYR A 80 4.80 7.62 -1.86
C TYR A 80 5.45 6.31 -2.31
N LEU A 81 6.47 6.39 -3.17
CA LEU A 81 7.22 5.20 -3.59
C LEU A 81 8.03 4.61 -2.44
N VAL A 82 8.72 5.45 -1.67
CA VAL A 82 9.47 5.04 -0.47
C VAL A 82 8.55 4.35 0.54
N ASP A 83 7.39 4.94 0.85
CA ASP A 83 6.41 4.34 1.75
C ASP A 83 5.95 2.95 1.27
N ARG A 84 5.63 2.81 -0.03
CA ARG A 84 5.22 1.53 -0.61
C ARG A 84 6.32 0.48 -0.53
N VAL A 85 7.56 0.85 -0.83
CA VAL A 85 8.72 -0.07 -0.75
C VAL A 85 8.93 -0.53 0.68
N ASN A 86 9.04 0.40 1.63
CA ASN A 86 9.28 0.11 3.05
C ASN A 86 8.15 -0.75 3.64
N THR A 87 6.91 -0.38 3.37
CA THR A 87 5.74 -1.10 3.87
C THR A 87 5.63 -2.51 3.28
N THR A 88 5.86 -2.66 1.98
CA THR A 88 5.80 -3.98 1.32
C THR A 88 6.94 -4.87 1.81
N ALA A 89 8.15 -4.34 1.95
CA ALA A 89 9.29 -5.08 2.45
C ALA A 89 9.09 -5.56 3.88
N THR A 90 8.65 -4.66 4.76
CA THR A 90 8.43 -5.00 6.16
C THR A 90 7.29 -6.00 6.31
N ALA A 91 6.15 -5.77 5.64
CA ALA A 91 4.95 -6.59 5.82
C ALA A 91 5.00 -7.95 5.12
N MET A 92 5.61 -8.03 3.93
CA MET A 92 5.56 -9.24 3.09
C MET A 92 6.89 -10.00 3.02
N MET A 93 8.02 -9.30 3.18
CA MET A 93 9.36 -9.92 3.10
C MET A 93 10.02 -10.09 4.48
N GLY A 94 9.51 -9.42 5.52
CA GLY A 94 10.17 -9.39 6.84
C GLY A 94 11.51 -8.67 6.82
N LEU A 95 11.70 -7.72 5.90
CA LEU A 95 12.94 -6.97 5.68
C LEU A 95 12.70 -5.47 5.83
N THR A 96 13.68 -4.79 6.43
CA THR A 96 13.76 -3.32 6.44
C THR A 96 14.57 -2.85 5.24
N LEU A 97 14.01 -1.95 4.43
CA LEU A 97 14.68 -1.34 3.27
C LEU A 97 14.84 0.18 3.40
N GLU A 98 14.53 0.75 4.57
CA GLU A 98 14.58 2.18 4.84
C GLU A 98 15.98 2.77 4.64
N CYS A 99 17.04 1.98 4.89
CA CYS A 99 18.43 2.41 4.65
C CYS A 99 18.70 2.70 3.17
N ALA A 100 18.02 1.97 2.27
CA ALA A 100 18.19 2.12 0.82
C ALA A 100 17.59 3.42 0.27
N GLN A 101 16.93 4.21 1.12
CA GLN A 101 16.47 5.55 0.76
C GLN A 101 17.64 6.52 0.53
N CYS A 102 18.76 6.31 1.23
CA CYS A 102 19.93 7.19 1.17
C CYS A 102 21.23 6.46 0.80
N HIS A 103 21.25 5.13 0.85
CA HIS A 103 22.44 4.31 0.61
C HIS A 103 22.17 3.27 -0.48
N ASP A 104 23.18 2.95 -1.29
CA ASP A 104 23.04 1.91 -2.32
C ASP A 104 23.22 0.51 -1.73
N HIS A 105 23.93 0.38 -0.60
CA HIS A 105 24.12 -0.88 0.14
C HIS A 105 24.03 -0.72 1.67
N LYS A 106 23.65 -1.81 2.37
CA LYS A 106 23.60 -1.91 3.84
C LYS A 106 24.90 -1.53 4.60
N TYR A 107 26.02 -1.40 3.89
CA TYR A 107 27.34 -1.14 4.49
C TYR A 107 28.05 0.09 3.88
N ASP A 108 27.34 0.92 3.11
CA ASP A 108 27.88 2.23 2.69
C ASP A 108 27.85 3.24 3.84
#